data_AF-A0A1F8PJM7-F1
#
_entry.id   AF-A0A1F8PJM7-F1
#
_cell.length_a   1.000
_cell.length_b   1.000
_cell.length_c   1.000
_cell.angle_alpha   90.00
_cell.angle_beta   90.00
_cell.angle_gamma   90.00
#
_symmetry.space_group_name_H-M   'P 1'
#
loop_
_entity.id
_entity.type
_entity.pdbx_description
1 polymer ?
#
loop_
_entity_poly.entity_id
_entity_poly.type
_entity_poly.pdbx_seq_one_letter_code
_entity_poly.pdbx_strand_id
1 'polypeptide(L)' 'MMFPWVFGGGWMIIIWIVIIGLIIWGIITLTRRGGSWSQPGANRTPLDIAKERYARGEISKEDFERIKKDLM' A
#
# COMPACT_ATOMS: atom_id res chain seq x y z
N MET A 1 38.58 -32.86 4.83
CA MET A 1 38.74 -31.39 4.77
C MET A 1 37.75 -30.84 3.76
N MET A 2 36.57 -30.43 4.20
CA MET A 2 35.50 -29.82 3.39
C MET A 2 34.80 -28.88 4.37
N PHE A 3 34.87 -27.55 4.28
CA PHE A 3 33.92 -26.69 3.56
C PHE A 3 34.48 -25.24 3.48
N PRO A 4 35.29 -24.88 2.48
CA PRO A 4 35.69 -23.47 2.29
C PRO A 4 34.64 -22.64 1.56
N TRP A 5 33.61 -23.26 0.98
CA TRP A 5 32.62 -22.59 0.12
C TRP A 5 31.44 -21.96 0.86
N VAL A 6 31.18 -22.37 2.11
CA VAL A 6 30.07 -21.82 2.92
C VAL A 6 30.38 -20.40 3.39
N PHE A 7 31.65 -20.08 3.60
CA PHE A 7 32.07 -18.77 4.11
C PHE A 7 31.96 -17.63 3.10
N GLY A 8 32.08 -17.90 1.79
CA GLY A 8 31.96 -16.89 0.74
C GLY A 8 30.56 -16.81 0.11
N GLY A 9 29.95 -17.94 -0.22
CA GLY A 9 28.65 -18.00 -0.90
C GLY A 9 27.44 -17.85 0.04
N GLY A 10 27.54 -18.40 1.26
CA GLY A 10 26.46 -18.33 2.24
C GLY A 10 26.23 -16.92 2.78
N TRP A 11 27.32 -16.18 3.00
CA TRP A 11 27.26 -14.78 3.46
C TRP A 11 26.54 -13.87 2.46
N MET A 12 26.76 -14.10 1.16
CA MET A 12 26.10 -13.33 0.11
C MET A 12 24.59 -13.57 0.10
N ILE A 13 24.14 -14.81 0.31
CA ILE A 13 22.72 -15.16 0.40
C ILE A 13 22.05 -14.49 1.62
N ILE A 14 22.73 -14.45 2.76
CA ILE A 14 22.23 -13.79 3.97
C ILE A 14 22.01 -12.29 3.71
N ILE A 15 22.95 -11.62 3.05
CA ILE A 15 22.82 -10.22 2.67
C ILE A 15 21.60 -10.00 1.77
N TRP A 16 21.38 -10.86 0.78
CA TRP A 16 20.21 -10.78 -0.11
C TRP A 16 18.88 -10.96 0.64
N ILE A 17 18.82 -11.90 1.60
CA ILE A 17 17.63 -12.10 2.44
C ILE A 17 17.34 -10.84 3.27
N VAL A 18 18.37 -10.21 3.85
CA VAL A 18 18.21 -8.96 4.62
C VAL A 18 17.73 -7.82 3.72
N ILE A 19 18.31 -7.66 2.52
CA ILE A 19 17.89 -6.62 1.56
C ILE A 19 16.42 -6.82 1.15
N ILE A 20 16.03 -8.04 0.80
CA ILE A 20 14.63 -8.35 0.44
C ILE A 20 13.71 -8.09 1.63
N GLY A 21 14.10 -8.49 2.84
CA GLY A 21 13.37 -8.22 4.07
C GLY A 21 13.18 -6.72 4.33
N LEU A 22 14.22 -5.90 4.10
CA LEU A 22 14.14 -4.44 4.22
C LEU A 22 13.25 -3.81 3.16
N ILE A 23 13.24 -4.31 1.93
CA ILE A 23 12.34 -3.84 0.87
C ILE A 23 10.90 -4.16 1.26
N ILE A 24 10.61 -5.39 1.68
CA ILE A 24 9.26 -5.80 2.11
C ILE A 24 8.83 -4.98 3.33
N TRP A 25 9.69 -4.82 4.32
CA TRP A 25 9.42 -3.98 5.49
C TRP A 25 9.22 -2.50 5.11
N GLY A 26 10.01 -2.00 4.15
CA GLY A 26 9.89 -0.67 3.55
C GLY A 26 8.53 -0.46 2.88
N ILE A 27 8.10 -1.40 2.05
CA ILE A 27 6.79 -1.36 1.38
C ILE A 27 5.67 -1.47 2.41
N ILE A 28 5.77 -2.35 3.41
CA ILE A 28 4.77 -2.50 4.48
C ILE A 28 4.71 -1.25 5.36
N THR A 29 5.83 -0.64 5.72
CA THR A 29 5.84 0.60 6.52
C THR A 29 5.31 1.79 5.70
N LEU A 30 5.61 1.85 4.40
CA LEU A 30 5.07 2.87 3.49
C LEU A 30 3.59 2.68 3.18
N THR A 31 3.09 1.44 3.10
CA THR A 31 1.65 1.18 2.95
C THR A 31 0.89 1.29 4.27
N ARG A 32 1.51 0.99 5.42
CA ARG A 32 0.93 1.28 6.74
C ARG A 32 0.92 2.76 7.06
N ARG A 33 1.95 3.52 6.64
CA ARG A 33 1.99 4.99 6.73
C ARG A 33 1.19 5.67 5.62
N GLY A 34 1.08 5.08 4.44
CA GLY A 34 0.24 5.54 3.32
C GLY A 34 -1.24 5.18 3.48
N GLY A 35 -1.55 4.19 4.33
CA GLY A 35 -2.89 3.97 4.88
C GLY A 35 -3.28 5.02 5.93
N SER A 36 -2.35 5.90 6.32
CA SER A 36 -2.60 7.08 7.16
C SER A 36 -2.80 8.36 6.32
N TRP A 37 -3.38 8.25 5.13
CA TRP A 37 -4.34 9.26 4.67
C TRP A 37 -5.79 8.91 5.04
N SER A 38 -5.99 7.87 5.85
CA SER A 38 -7.19 7.72 6.67
C SER A 38 -6.86 8.17 8.08
N GLN A 39 -6.86 9.50 8.28
CA GLN A 39 -6.95 10.09 9.61
C GLN A 39 -8.15 9.45 10.33
N PRO A 40 -8.03 8.96 11.58
CA PRO A 40 -9.16 8.42 12.37
C PRO A 40 -10.24 9.46 12.76
N GLY A 41 -10.34 10.58 12.05
CA GLY A 41 -11.22 11.68 12.42
C GLY A 41 -11.17 12.93 11.53
N ALA A 42 -10.47 12.95 10.39
CA ALA A 42 -10.56 14.08 9.46
C ALA A 42 -11.48 13.70 8.29
N ASN A 43 -12.70 14.23 8.33
CA ASN A 43 -13.59 14.43 7.19
C ASN A 43 -13.50 13.37 6.09
N ARG A 44 -14.27 12.29 6.22
CA ARG A 44 -14.67 11.52 5.03
C ARG A 44 -15.47 12.48 4.16
N THR A 45 -14.79 13.11 3.20
CA THR A 45 -15.41 14.04 2.27
C THR A 45 -16.53 13.24 1.56
N PRO A 46 -17.71 13.82 1.29
CA PRO A 46 -18.76 13.09 0.58
C PRO A 46 -18.28 12.47 -0.75
N LEU A 47 -17.21 13.03 -1.34
CA LEU A 47 -16.49 12.50 -2.49
C LEU A 47 -15.85 11.12 -2.25
N ASP A 48 -15.24 10.89 -1.08
CA ASP A 48 -14.62 9.59 -0.74
C ASP A 48 -15.67 8.51 -0.53
N ILE A 49 -16.81 8.87 0.06
CA ILE A 49 -17.96 7.96 0.21
C ILE A 49 -18.54 7.61 -1.16
N ALA A 50 -18.69 8.59 -2.06
CA ALA A 50 -19.15 8.35 -3.42
C ALA A 50 -18.18 7.45 -4.20
N LYS A 51 -16.87 7.65 -4.03
CA LYS A 51 -15.83 6.82 -4.66
C LYS A 51 -15.87 5.38 -4.18
N GLU A 52 -16.08 5.16 -2.89
CA GLU A 52 -16.21 3.82 -2.31
C GLU A 52 -17.45 3.09 -2.84
N ARG A 53 -18.59 3.77 -2.95
CA ARG A 53 -19.83 3.18 -3.51
C ARG A 53 -19.72 2.90 -5.00
N TYR A 54 -19.04 3.76 -5.76
CA TYR A 54 -18.76 3.51 -7.17
C TYR A 54 -17.86 2.28 -7.35
N ALA A 55 -16.83 2.13 -6.52
CA ALA A 55 -15.96 0.94 -6.53
C ALA A 55 -16.69 -0.34 -6.11
N ARG A 56 -17.70 -0.23 -5.24
CA ARG A 56 -18.60 -1.34 -4.88
C ARG A 56 -19.65 -1.64 -5.98
N GLY A 57 -19.79 -0.79 -6.98
CA GLY A 57 -20.82 -0.91 -8.03
C GLY A 57 -22.23 -0.56 -7.57
N GLU A 58 -22.37 0.08 -6.41
CA GLU A 58 -23.67 0.50 -5.85
C GLU A 58 -24.24 1.74 -6.54
N ILE A 59 -23.40 2.52 -7.22
CA ILE A 59 -23.80 3.71 -7.99
C ILE A 59 -23.20 3.66 -9.39
N SER A 60 -23.93 4.19 -10.37
CA SER A 60 -23.43 4.30 -11.74
C SER A 60 -22.40 5.42 -11.86
N LYS A 61 -21.61 5.38 -12.95
CA LYS A 61 -20.64 6.41 -13.28
C LYS A 61 -21.30 7.79 -13.44
N GLU A 62 -22.54 7.84 -13.95
CA GLU A 62 -23.28 9.10 -14.08
C GLU A 62 -23.58 9.74 -12.72
N ASP A 63 -23.98 8.94 -11.73
CA ASP A 63 -24.30 9.43 -10.38
C ASP A 63 -23.04 9.89 -9.65
N PHE A 64 -21.92 9.18 -9.82
CA PHE A 64 -20.63 9.59 -9.28
C PHE A 64 -20.16 10.94 -9.84
N GLU A 65 -20.27 11.15 -11.16
CA GLU A 65 -19.89 12.41 -11.80
C GLU A 65 -20.78 13.58 -11.37
N ARG A 66 -22.08 13.34 -11.13
CA ARG A 66 -23.00 14.35 -10.57
C ARG A 66 -22.55 14.79 -9.18
N ILE A 67 -22.30 13.85 -8.28
CA ILE A 67 -21.88 14.14 -6.89
C ILE A 67 -20.53 14.86 -6.90
N LYS A 68 -19.60 14.45 -7.76
CA LYS A 68 -18.29 15.09 -7.91
C LYS A 68 -18.39 16.53 -8.39
N LYS A 69 -19.30 16.83 -9.33
CA LYS A 69 -19.55 18.20 -9.79
C LYS A 69 -20.24 19.08 -8.76
N ASP A 70 -21.10 18.50 -7.93
CA ASP A 70 -21.83 19.24 -6.90
C ASP A 70 -20.93 19.58 -5.69
N LEU A 71 -19.89 18.78 -5.46
CA LEU A 71 -18.91 18.98 -4.40
C LEU A 71 -17.70 19.85 -4.78
N MET A 72 -17.57 20.23 -6.06
CA MET A 72 -16.45 21.00 -6.62
C MET A 72 -16.82 22.48 -6.76
#